data_AF-A0A2R6S4W8-F1
#
_entry.id   AF-A0A2R6S4W8-F1
#
_cell.length_a   1.000
_cell.length_b   1.000
_cell.length_c   1.000
_cell.angle_alpha   90.00
_cell.angle_beta   90.00
_cell.angle_gamma   90.00
#
_symmetry.space_group_name_H-M   'P 1'
#
loop_
_entity.id
_entity.type
_entity.pdbx_description
1 polymer ?
#
loop_
_entity_poly.entity_id
_entity_poly.type
_entity_poly.pdbx_seq_one_letter_code
_entity_poly.pdbx_strand_id
1 'polypeptide(L)'
;MSSEDDIITLEKLAQKSPNLQTLSVNIYLTPVESKSMEFRFRNLQNVTFRVRLGCLPLVSSYLHMLVQTTSLRSLHLYYPGLSIIWDIQNVDNSVLKGLIEALSSFRYLQELAISISPFHAEVVNPDSAHLDPLMHLTRLESVSFTGVDFGLTDAVIQRLISVWGNLKKFRFVHYSDRTSQVSLAVLRSFAAYTPKLEDLRVNLDATCVPPRDHGSVTASVLPVHIDFGCSPIQMFGSSRQVAKYIADIYPHAILQFHPDNPCYLKGCKCDYRDMWKQVGETIATFSGNPLPKFQD
;
A
#
# COMPACT_ATOMS: atom_id res chain seq x y z
N MET A 1 35.93 -1.82 20.08
CA MET A 1 35.52 -0.46 20.51
C MET A 1 34.58 0.08 19.45
N SER A 2 33.28 -0.21 19.59
CA SER A 2 32.22 0.47 18.85
C SER A 2 32.05 1.81 19.55
N SER A 3 32.24 2.93 18.87
CA SER A 3 31.89 4.22 19.46
C SER A 3 30.40 4.19 19.78
N GLU A 4 30.06 4.56 21.02
CA GLU A 4 28.72 4.96 21.42
C GLU A 4 28.41 6.29 20.70
N ASP A 5 28.32 6.24 19.37
CA ASP A 5 27.98 7.39 18.55
C ASP A 5 26.60 7.89 19.01
N ASP A 6 26.63 9.08 19.60
CA ASP A 6 25.53 9.94 20.00
C ASP A 6 24.15 9.46 19.54
N ILE A 7 23.50 8.64 20.38
CA ILE A 7 22.04 8.45 20.29
C ILE A 7 21.42 9.79 20.71
N ILE A 8 21.29 10.69 19.75
CA ILE A 8 20.46 11.88 19.90
C ILE A 8 19.04 11.36 20.05
N THR A 9 18.52 11.47 21.28
CA THR A 9 17.12 11.16 21.54
C THR A 9 16.23 12.09 20.73
N LEU A 10 15.04 11.63 20.34
CA LEU A 10 14.06 12.46 19.64
C LEU A 10 13.71 13.73 20.41
N GLU A 11 13.80 13.68 21.74
CA GLU A 11 13.63 14.84 22.62
C GLU A 11 14.72 15.90 22.41
N LYS A 12 15.99 15.50 22.47
CA LYS A 12 17.13 16.41 22.23
C LYS A 12 17.05 16.99 20.81
N LEU A 13 16.60 16.20 19.84
CA LEU A 13 16.38 16.67 18.47
C LEU A 13 15.25 17.69 18.39
N ALA A 14 14.10 17.45 19.04
CA ALA A 14 12.98 18.38 19.09
C ALA A 14 13.36 19.71 19.74
N GLN A 15 14.17 19.69 20.81
CA GLN A 15 14.67 20.89 21.48
C GLN A 15 15.66 21.67 20.60
N LYS A 16 16.60 20.98 19.94
CA LYS A 16 17.60 21.63 19.07
C LYS A 16 17.02 22.12 17.75
N SER A 17 15.98 21.46 17.22
CA SER A 17 15.44 21.69 15.88
C SER A 17 13.91 21.71 15.86
N PRO A 18 13.25 22.67 16.54
CA PRO A 18 11.78 22.72 16.63
C PRO A 18 11.07 22.97 15.29
N ASN A 19 11.80 23.49 14.30
CA ASN A 19 11.32 23.81 12.96
C ASN A 19 11.62 22.70 11.93
N LEU A 20 12.07 21.52 12.37
CA LEU A 20 12.36 20.39 11.50
C LEU A 20 11.12 19.99 10.69
N GLN A 21 11.25 19.91 9.36
CA GLN A 21 10.16 19.55 8.45
C GLN A 21 10.12 18.06 8.11
N THR A 22 11.28 17.41 8.08
CA THR A 22 11.44 16.00 7.73
C THR A 22 12.25 15.29 8.80
N LEU A 23 11.73 14.15 9.26
CA LEU A 23 12.35 13.32 10.28
C LEU A 23 12.47 11.88 9.77
N SER A 24 13.69 11.35 9.76
CA SER A 24 13.92 9.93 9.51
C SER A 24 14.44 9.29 10.79
N VAL A 25 13.65 8.38 11.36
CA VAL A 25 13.97 7.69 12.61
C VAL A 25 14.28 6.24 12.30
N ASN A 26 15.42 5.78 12.78
CA ASN A 26 15.67 4.35 12.85
C ASN A 26 15.36 3.84 14.26
N ILE A 27 14.45 2.88 14.39
CA ILE A 27 14.03 2.31 15.67
C ILE A 27 14.80 0.99 15.84
N TYR A 28 15.85 1.02 16.67
CA TYR A 28 16.82 -0.07 16.83
C TYR A 28 16.89 -0.69 18.24
N LEU A 29 16.23 -0.11 19.25
CA LEU A 29 16.45 -0.47 20.65
C LEU A 29 15.15 -0.62 21.45
N THR A 30 15.28 -1.40 22.53
CA THR A 30 14.26 -1.72 23.55
C THR A 30 13.55 -0.48 24.08
N PRO A 31 12.31 -0.64 24.60
CA PRO A 31 11.50 0.47 25.11
C PRO A 31 12.33 1.32 26.07
N VAL A 32 12.65 2.53 25.64
CA VAL A 32 13.08 3.58 26.57
C VAL A 32 11.90 3.75 27.50
N GLU A 33 12.10 3.55 28.82
CA GLU A 33 11.08 3.77 29.84
C GLU A 33 10.42 5.13 29.57
N SER A 34 9.24 5.10 28.97
CA SER A 34 8.60 6.30 28.45
C SER A 34 7.94 7.02 29.61
N LYS A 35 8.73 7.75 30.40
CA LYS A 35 8.19 8.94 31.07
C LYS A 35 7.62 9.82 29.97
N SER A 36 6.38 10.28 30.11
CA SER A 36 5.63 10.97 29.06
C SER A 36 6.46 12.12 28.47
N MET A 37 7.07 11.89 27.30
CA MET A 37 7.87 12.89 26.60
C MET A 37 6.99 13.56 25.55
N GLU A 38 6.79 14.87 25.68
CA GLU A 38 6.16 15.69 24.64
C GLU A 38 7.21 16.14 23.62
N PHE A 39 7.16 15.64 22.38
CA PHE A 39 8.00 16.15 21.29
C PHE A 39 7.33 17.34 20.60
N ARG A 40 7.94 18.53 20.65
CA ARG A 40 7.39 19.72 19.99
C ARG A 40 8.07 20.03 18.66
N PHE A 41 7.68 19.31 17.59
CA PHE A 41 8.10 19.64 16.22
C PHE A 41 7.01 20.43 15.50
N ARG A 42 7.04 21.76 15.56
CA ARG A 42 5.95 22.62 15.08
C ARG A 42 5.67 22.50 13.58
N ASN A 43 6.72 22.22 12.80
CA ASN A 43 6.66 22.23 11.34
C ASN A 43 6.89 20.85 10.72
N LEU A 44 6.83 19.78 11.50
CA LEU A 44 7.09 18.44 10.97
C LEU A 44 5.95 18.01 10.04
N GLN A 45 6.33 17.64 8.82
CA GLN A 45 5.41 17.27 7.76
C GLN A 45 5.68 15.85 7.26
N ASN A 46 6.96 15.42 7.23
CA ASN A 46 7.34 14.13 6.68
C ASN A 46 8.05 13.31 7.74
N VAL A 47 7.57 12.10 7.98
CA VAL A 47 8.20 11.16 8.91
C VAL A 47 8.45 9.83 8.20
N THR A 48 9.67 9.34 8.33
CA THR A 48 10.04 7.99 7.92
C THR A 48 10.53 7.21 9.12
N PHE A 49 9.85 6.11 9.45
CA PHE A 49 10.29 5.14 10.43
C PHE A 49 10.95 3.96 9.71
N ARG A 50 12.18 3.64 10.10
CA ARG A 50 12.88 2.41 9.71
C ARG A 50 13.00 1.53 10.94
N VAL A 51 12.28 0.43 10.98
CA VAL A 51 12.00 -0.31 12.22
C VAL A 51 12.69 -1.66 12.19
N ARG A 52 13.49 -1.97 13.20
CA ARG A 52 14.08 -3.31 13.36
C ARG A 52 13.06 -4.34 13.86
N LEU A 53 13.43 -5.60 13.66
CA LEU A 53 12.68 -6.76 14.15
C LEU A 53 12.31 -6.60 15.63
N GLY A 54 11.04 -6.84 15.97
CA GLY A 54 10.53 -6.74 17.35
C GLY A 54 10.22 -5.33 17.86
N CYS A 55 10.58 -4.26 17.13
CA CYS A 55 10.34 -2.88 17.56
C CYS A 55 9.05 -2.24 16.99
N LEU A 56 8.29 -2.98 16.17
CA LEU A 56 7.03 -2.48 15.59
C LEU A 56 6.02 -1.97 16.65
N PRO A 57 5.85 -2.61 17.83
CA PRO A 57 4.96 -2.09 18.87
C PRO A 57 5.30 -0.68 19.35
N LEU A 58 6.57 -0.26 19.25
CA LEU A 58 6.99 1.08 19.69
C LEU A 58 6.51 2.17 18.72
N VAL A 59 6.21 1.82 17.46
CA VAL A 59 5.81 2.79 16.44
C VAL A 59 4.51 3.48 16.84
N SER A 60 3.51 2.75 17.34
CA SER A 60 2.24 3.34 17.77
C SER A 60 2.46 4.37 18.88
N SER A 61 3.32 4.08 19.86
CA SER A 61 3.72 5.04 20.91
C SER A 61 4.35 6.31 20.31
N TYR A 62 5.27 6.16 19.36
CA TYR A 62 5.87 7.32 18.67
C TYR A 62 4.83 8.13 17.89
N LEU A 63 3.90 7.47 17.21
CA LEU A 63 2.82 8.12 16.50
C LEU A 63 1.93 8.91 17.45
N HIS A 64 1.48 8.33 18.55
CA HIS A 64 0.66 9.04 19.53
C HIS A 64 1.35 10.31 20.07
N MET A 65 2.67 10.27 20.27
CA MET A 65 3.44 11.46 20.67
C MET A 65 3.49 12.53 19.56
N LEU A 66 3.54 12.13 18.28
CA LEU A 66 3.57 13.06 17.14
C LEU A 66 2.21 13.67 16.80
N VAL A 67 1.10 12.98 17.10
CA VAL A 67 -0.27 13.46 16.82
C VAL A 67 -0.53 14.84 17.43
N GLN A 68 -0.01 15.08 18.63
CA GLN A 68 -0.31 16.30 19.39
C GLN A 68 0.43 17.54 18.86
N THR A 69 1.43 17.37 18.01
CA THR A 69 2.41 18.44 17.76
C THR A 69 2.69 18.74 16.30
N THR A 70 2.08 18.00 15.37
CA THR A 70 2.46 18.05 13.95
C THR A 70 1.27 18.17 13.00
N SER A 71 1.50 18.78 11.85
CA SER A 71 0.58 18.75 10.70
C SER A 71 1.14 17.77 9.66
N LEU A 72 1.30 16.51 10.08
CA LEU A 72 1.94 15.48 9.28
C LEU A 72 1.21 15.29 7.94
N ARG A 73 1.97 15.27 6.85
CA ARG A 73 1.50 15.10 5.47
C ARG A 73 1.97 13.80 4.86
N SER A 74 3.17 13.33 5.19
CA SER A 74 3.73 12.08 4.68
C SER A 74 4.26 11.22 5.83
N LEU A 75 3.86 9.96 5.84
CA LEU A 75 4.30 8.97 6.82
C LEU A 75 4.68 7.68 6.13
N HIS A 76 5.97 7.35 6.23
CA HIS A 76 6.52 6.11 5.71
C HIS A 76 6.97 5.23 6.87
N LEU A 77 6.51 3.99 6.90
CA LEU A 77 6.93 2.96 7.82
C LEU A 77 7.58 1.84 7.01
N TYR A 78 8.87 1.63 7.24
CA TYR A 78 9.66 0.61 6.60
C TYR A 78 10.20 -0.35 7.66
N TYR A 79 9.79 -1.61 7.58
CA TYR A 79 10.31 -2.70 8.40
C TYR A 79 11.09 -3.64 7.48
N PRO A 80 12.41 -3.38 7.28
CA PRO A 80 13.23 -4.22 6.44
C PRO A 80 13.31 -5.64 7.01
N GLY A 81 12.74 -6.61 6.31
CA GLY A 81 13.05 -8.01 6.52
C GLY A 81 14.38 -8.32 5.88
N LEU A 82 15.48 -7.99 6.55
CA LEU A 82 16.79 -8.46 6.11
C LEU A 82 17.01 -9.88 6.62
N SER A 83 17.35 -10.74 5.65
CA SER A 83 18.12 -11.98 5.77
C SER A 83 17.49 -13.17 6.52
N ILE A 84 17.05 -14.17 5.75
CA ILE A 84 17.45 -15.61 5.79
C ILE A 84 17.22 -16.39 7.11
N ILE A 85 16.93 -15.73 8.22
CA ILE A 85 16.73 -16.34 9.53
C ILE A 85 15.23 -16.53 9.70
N TRP A 86 14.82 -17.80 9.65
CA TRP A 86 13.44 -18.29 9.72
C TRP A 86 12.78 -18.12 11.09
N ASP A 87 13.36 -17.30 11.98
CA ASP A 87 12.70 -16.91 13.23
C ASP A 87 11.60 -15.88 12.90
N ILE A 88 10.53 -16.41 12.34
CA ILE A 88 9.29 -15.73 12.05
C ILE A 88 8.63 -15.44 13.40
N GLN A 89 8.97 -14.29 13.99
CA GLN A 89 8.07 -13.69 14.95
C GLN A 89 6.90 -13.13 14.15
N ASN A 90 5.75 -13.81 14.25
CA ASN A 90 4.48 -13.27 13.80
C ASN A 90 4.24 -11.95 14.54
N VAL A 91 4.05 -10.87 13.79
CA VAL A 91 3.58 -9.60 14.33
C VAL A 91 2.19 -9.85 14.89
N ASP A 92 2.03 -9.65 16.18
CA ASP A 92 0.73 -9.73 16.83
C ASP A 92 -0.24 -8.72 16.20
N ASN A 93 -1.45 -9.19 15.87
CA ASN A 93 -2.55 -8.38 15.36
C ASN A 93 -2.85 -7.16 16.24
N SER A 94 -2.62 -7.25 17.55
CA SER A 94 -2.77 -6.12 18.48
C SER A 94 -1.85 -4.94 18.12
N VAL A 95 -0.65 -5.23 17.61
CA VAL A 95 0.35 -4.24 17.19
C VAL A 95 -0.10 -3.52 15.93
N LEU A 96 -0.57 -4.26 14.93
CA LEU A 96 -1.10 -3.69 13.70
C LEU A 96 -2.35 -2.85 13.99
N LYS A 97 -3.26 -3.34 14.85
CA LYS A 97 -4.44 -2.58 15.26
C LYS A 97 -4.04 -1.26 15.94
N GLY A 98 -3.14 -1.29 16.92
CA GLY A 98 -2.65 -0.09 17.60
C GLY A 98 -1.94 0.88 16.65
N LEU A 99 -1.20 0.36 15.66
CA LEU A 99 -0.61 1.17 14.60
C LEU A 99 -1.69 1.88 13.75
N ILE A 100 -2.70 1.16 13.29
CA ILE A 100 -3.79 1.71 12.47
C ILE A 100 -4.61 2.75 13.25
N GLU A 101 -4.90 2.49 14.52
CA GLU A 101 -5.57 3.43 15.42
C GLU A 101 -4.73 4.71 15.59
N ALA A 102 -3.43 4.59 15.84
CA ALA A 102 -2.54 5.75 15.95
C ALA A 102 -2.47 6.55 14.63
N LEU A 103 -2.39 5.87 13.49
CA LEU A 103 -2.38 6.49 12.16
C LEU A 103 -3.65 7.29 11.87
N SER A 104 -4.82 6.81 12.31
CA SER A 104 -6.11 7.47 12.08
C SER A 104 -6.20 8.89 12.65
N SER A 105 -5.31 9.23 13.58
CA SER A 105 -5.28 10.54 14.22
C SER A 105 -4.68 11.64 13.31
N PHE A 106 -3.96 11.29 12.24
CA PHE A 106 -3.30 12.25 11.35
C PHE A 106 -4.23 12.71 10.20
N ARG A 107 -5.25 13.52 10.51
CA ARG A 107 -6.29 13.95 9.54
C ARG A 107 -5.78 14.72 8.31
N TYR A 108 -4.56 15.24 8.36
CA TYR A 108 -3.93 15.98 7.27
C TYR A 108 -3.00 15.14 6.39
N LEU A 109 -2.91 13.84 6.66
CA LEU A 109 -2.03 12.93 5.93
C LEU A 109 -2.47 12.84 4.46
N GLN A 110 -1.51 13.08 3.57
CA GLN A 110 -1.65 12.98 2.12
C GLN A 110 -0.96 11.73 1.58
N GLU A 111 0.08 11.25 2.26
CA GLU A 111 0.85 10.07 1.85
C GLU A 111 1.05 9.12 3.03
N LEU A 112 0.65 7.86 2.82
CA LEU A 112 0.85 6.77 3.76
C LEU A 112 1.53 5.61 3.05
N ALA A 113 2.72 5.22 3.51
CA ALA A 113 3.41 4.03 3.02
C ALA A 113 3.76 3.13 4.20
N ILE A 114 3.26 1.89 4.19
CA ILE A 114 3.64 0.84 5.14
C ILE A 114 4.22 -0.30 4.35
N SER A 115 5.49 -0.59 4.58
CA SER A 115 6.21 -1.71 3.99
C SER A 115 6.75 -2.57 5.12
N ILE A 116 6.17 -3.77 5.25
CA ILE A 116 6.57 -4.78 6.22
C ILE A 116 6.97 -6.01 5.41
N SER A 117 8.03 -6.69 5.83
CA SER A 117 8.45 -7.92 5.15
C SER A 117 7.35 -9.00 5.23
N PRO A 118 7.06 -9.71 4.13
CA PRO A 118 5.91 -10.61 3.99
C PRO A 118 5.87 -11.81 4.91
N PHE A 119 6.99 -12.14 5.54
CA PHE A 119 7.07 -13.31 6.40
C PHE A 119 6.54 -13.07 7.81
N HIS A 120 6.08 -11.85 8.14
CA HIS A 120 5.84 -11.47 9.53
C HIS A 120 4.39 -11.09 9.88
N ALA A 121 3.44 -11.12 8.95
CA ALA A 121 2.05 -10.77 9.27
C ALA A 121 1.09 -11.82 8.73
N GLU A 122 0.50 -12.63 9.61
CA GLU A 122 -0.66 -13.45 9.26
C GLU A 122 -1.93 -12.60 9.27
N VAL A 123 -2.91 -13.00 8.44
CA VAL A 123 -4.16 -12.27 8.18
C VAL A 123 -4.83 -11.79 9.47
N VAL A 124 -4.97 -10.46 9.57
CA VAL A 124 -5.72 -9.79 10.63
C VAL A 124 -7.21 -9.91 10.32
N ASN A 125 -7.88 -10.93 10.84
CA ASN A 125 -9.34 -11.04 10.96
C ASN A 125 -10.15 -10.88 9.63
N PRO A 126 -10.91 -11.89 9.16
CA PRO A 126 -11.60 -11.87 7.85
C PRO A 126 -12.53 -10.67 7.59
N ASP A 127 -13.03 -9.99 8.62
CA ASP A 127 -13.94 -8.85 8.45
C ASP A 127 -13.21 -7.51 8.20
N SER A 128 -11.89 -7.47 8.39
CA SER A 128 -11.00 -6.29 8.25
C SER A 128 -11.49 -4.99 8.93
N ALA A 129 -12.40 -5.07 9.90
CA ALA A 129 -12.93 -3.91 10.64
C ALA A 129 -11.84 -3.11 11.36
N HIS A 130 -10.68 -3.71 11.60
CA HIS A 130 -9.50 -3.05 12.15
C HIS A 130 -8.93 -1.95 11.23
N LEU A 131 -9.31 -1.91 9.94
CA LEU A 131 -8.91 -0.86 9.00
C LEU A 131 -9.85 0.34 8.99
N ASP A 132 -11.05 0.23 9.57
CA ASP A 132 -12.05 1.30 9.58
C ASP A 132 -11.51 2.64 10.15
N PRO A 133 -10.60 2.67 11.15
CA PRO A 133 -9.98 3.93 11.58
C PRO A 133 -9.28 4.69 10.44
N LEU A 134 -8.75 4.03 9.41
CA LEU A 134 -8.13 4.70 8.26
C LEU A 134 -9.12 5.53 7.43
N MET A 135 -10.43 5.32 7.60
CA MET A 135 -11.45 6.12 6.94
C MET A 135 -11.42 7.60 7.36
N HIS A 136 -10.80 7.93 8.49
CA HIS A 136 -10.60 9.32 8.92
C HIS A 136 -9.59 10.09 8.05
N LEU A 137 -8.78 9.39 7.25
CA LEU A 137 -7.71 9.95 6.43
C LEU A 137 -8.23 10.43 5.06
N THR A 138 -9.17 11.36 5.06
CA THR A 138 -9.90 11.82 3.86
C THR A 138 -9.06 12.64 2.86
N ARG A 139 -7.82 13.01 3.23
CA ARG A 139 -6.90 13.81 2.41
C ARG A 139 -5.83 12.98 1.70
N LEU A 140 -5.89 11.65 1.79
CA LEU A 140 -4.93 10.78 1.15
C LEU A 140 -4.93 10.95 -0.37
N GLU A 141 -3.73 11.16 -0.90
CA GLU A 141 -3.41 11.19 -2.33
C GLU A 141 -2.58 9.97 -2.73
N SER A 142 -1.83 9.37 -1.80
CA SER A 142 -0.98 8.21 -2.04
C SER A 142 -1.06 7.23 -0.87
N VAL A 143 -1.39 5.96 -1.18
CA VAL A 143 -1.43 4.86 -0.22
C VAL A 143 -0.61 3.70 -0.76
N SER A 144 0.30 3.18 0.06
CA SER A 144 1.11 2.01 -0.26
C SER A 144 1.17 1.05 0.92
N PHE A 145 0.68 -0.16 0.73
CA PHE A 145 0.81 -1.27 1.64
C PHE A 145 1.58 -2.38 0.94
N THR A 146 2.74 -2.76 1.46
CA THR A 146 3.62 -3.74 0.83
C THR A 146 4.07 -4.77 1.86
N GLY A 147 3.84 -6.05 1.55
CA GLY A 147 4.16 -7.18 2.41
C GLY A 147 3.38 -7.24 3.73
N VAL A 148 2.29 -6.49 3.85
CA VAL A 148 1.30 -6.64 4.93
C VAL A 148 0.08 -7.33 4.37
N ASP A 149 -0.38 -8.41 5.03
CA ASP A 149 -1.64 -9.07 4.69
C ASP A 149 -2.77 -8.56 5.59
N PHE A 150 -3.46 -7.53 5.11
CA PHE A 150 -4.65 -6.98 5.77
C PHE A 150 -5.94 -7.77 5.48
N GLY A 151 -5.86 -8.89 4.76
CA GLY A 151 -7.04 -9.64 4.33
C GLY A 151 -7.97 -8.83 3.44
N LEU A 152 -7.44 -7.99 2.55
CA LEU A 152 -8.26 -7.11 1.73
C LEU A 152 -9.18 -7.90 0.80
N THR A 153 -10.47 -7.55 0.82
CA THR A 153 -11.50 -7.99 -0.12
C THR A 153 -12.02 -6.79 -0.92
N ASP A 154 -12.79 -7.04 -1.99
CA ASP A 154 -13.44 -5.99 -2.76
C ASP A 154 -14.27 -5.04 -1.88
N ALA A 155 -15.01 -5.58 -0.91
CA ALA A 155 -15.86 -4.81 0.00
C ALA A 155 -15.05 -3.90 0.92
N VAL A 156 -13.90 -4.38 1.42
CA VAL A 156 -13.00 -3.61 2.28
C VAL A 156 -12.34 -2.49 1.48
N ILE A 157 -11.82 -2.80 0.28
CA ILE A 157 -11.22 -1.78 -0.59
C ILE A 157 -12.25 -0.72 -0.95
N GLN A 158 -13.45 -1.12 -1.38
CA GLN A 158 -14.52 -0.19 -1.72
C GLN A 158 -14.86 0.74 -0.53
N ARG A 159 -14.98 0.18 0.67
CA ARG A 159 -15.24 0.95 1.89
C ARG A 159 -14.15 1.99 2.13
N LEU A 160 -12.87 1.61 2.04
CA LEU A 160 -11.74 2.51 2.25
C LEU A 160 -11.67 3.61 1.18
N ILE A 161 -11.75 3.26 -0.10
CA ILE A 161 -11.59 4.24 -1.18
C ILE A 161 -12.79 5.19 -1.29
N SER A 162 -13.97 4.82 -0.78
CA SER A 162 -15.16 5.68 -0.78
C SER A 162 -14.96 7.02 -0.07
N VAL A 163 -14.01 7.09 0.86
CA VAL A 163 -13.65 8.32 1.60
C VAL A 163 -12.34 8.94 1.15
N TRP A 164 -11.60 8.29 0.25
CA TRP A 164 -10.31 8.74 -0.29
C TRP A 164 -10.45 9.35 -1.69
N GLY A 165 -11.42 10.26 -1.89
CA GLY A 165 -11.72 10.82 -3.22
C GLY A 165 -10.58 11.62 -3.89
N ASN A 166 -9.49 11.91 -3.17
CA ASN A 166 -8.30 12.58 -3.70
C ASN A 166 -7.16 11.61 -4.08
N LEU A 167 -7.39 10.30 -3.96
CA LEU A 167 -6.38 9.28 -4.20
C LEU A 167 -5.92 9.30 -5.66
N LYS A 168 -4.61 9.43 -5.85
CA LYS A 168 -3.90 9.37 -7.13
C LYS A 168 -3.09 8.09 -7.26
N LYS A 169 -2.58 7.56 -6.14
CA LYS A 169 -1.74 6.35 -6.13
C LYS A 169 -2.25 5.36 -5.10
N PHE A 170 -2.52 4.15 -5.54
CA PHE A 170 -2.86 3.04 -4.66
C PHE A 170 -1.97 1.84 -4.96
N ARG A 171 -1.24 1.37 -3.94
CA ARG A 171 -0.41 0.18 -4.01
C ARG A 171 -0.77 -0.78 -2.89
N PHE A 172 -1.18 -1.99 -3.24
CA PHE A 172 -1.36 -3.10 -2.33
C PHE A 172 -0.71 -4.35 -2.91
N VAL A 173 0.48 -4.69 -2.40
CA VAL A 173 1.24 -5.86 -2.84
C VAL A 173 1.46 -6.76 -1.63
N HIS A 174 0.79 -7.91 -1.63
CA HIS A 174 0.98 -8.96 -0.63
C HIS A 174 1.76 -10.11 -1.27
N TYR A 175 2.69 -10.72 -0.53
CA TYR A 175 3.55 -11.80 -1.05
C TYR A 175 3.17 -13.17 -0.47
N SER A 176 1.89 -13.39 -0.20
CA SER A 176 1.41 -14.69 0.28
C SER A 176 1.09 -15.61 -0.89
N ASP A 177 1.24 -16.93 -0.68
CA ASP A 177 0.83 -17.95 -1.67
C ASP A 177 -0.69 -18.13 -1.74
N ARG A 178 -1.45 -17.32 -0.98
CA ARG A 178 -2.91 -17.38 -0.95
C ARG A 178 -3.46 -16.70 -2.20
N THR A 179 -4.53 -17.27 -2.75
CA THR A 179 -5.29 -16.63 -3.82
C THR A 179 -5.83 -15.28 -3.32
N SER A 180 -5.57 -14.21 -4.07
CA SER A 180 -6.13 -12.90 -3.76
C SER A 180 -7.65 -12.98 -3.68
N GLN A 181 -8.24 -12.39 -2.65
CA GLN A 181 -9.70 -12.25 -2.52
C GLN A 181 -10.23 -10.98 -3.17
N VAL A 182 -9.34 -10.18 -3.78
CA VAL A 182 -9.69 -8.97 -4.51
C VAL A 182 -9.90 -9.36 -5.97
N SER A 183 -11.11 -9.18 -6.49
CA SER A 183 -11.44 -9.55 -7.87
C SER A 183 -11.24 -8.38 -8.84
N LEU A 184 -11.32 -8.65 -10.15
CA LEU A 184 -11.39 -7.60 -11.17
C LEU A 184 -12.53 -6.59 -10.96
N ALA A 185 -13.58 -6.93 -10.20
CA ALA A 185 -14.71 -6.03 -9.96
C ALA A 185 -14.30 -4.76 -9.22
N VAL A 186 -13.24 -4.81 -8.41
CA VAL A 186 -12.75 -3.66 -7.64
C VAL A 186 -12.36 -2.46 -8.52
N LEU A 187 -11.99 -2.70 -9.78
CA LEU A 187 -11.63 -1.66 -10.73
C LEU A 187 -12.77 -0.65 -10.95
N ARG A 188 -14.03 -1.12 -10.92
CA ARG A 188 -15.22 -0.26 -10.99
C ARG A 188 -15.31 0.65 -9.76
N SER A 189 -15.02 0.11 -8.58
CA SER A 189 -15.03 0.87 -7.33
C SER A 189 -13.98 1.98 -7.35
N PHE A 190 -12.77 1.71 -7.85
CA PHE A 190 -11.75 2.75 -8.06
C PHE A 190 -12.23 3.81 -9.06
N ALA A 191 -12.84 3.43 -10.18
CA ALA A 191 -13.31 4.40 -11.16
C ALA A 191 -14.43 5.29 -10.59
N ALA A 192 -15.30 4.73 -9.75
CA ALA A 192 -16.42 5.44 -9.14
C ALA A 192 -15.98 6.39 -8.00
N TYR A 193 -15.07 5.96 -7.14
CA TYR A 193 -14.73 6.69 -5.90
C TYR A 193 -13.42 7.48 -5.98
N THR A 194 -12.50 7.11 -6.87
CA THR A 194 -11.18 7.75 -7.01
C THR A 194 -10.94 8.25 -8.44
N PRO A 195 -11.66 9.29 -8.89
CA PRO A 195 -11.60 9.76 -10.29
C PRO A 195 -10.25 10.41 -10.67
N LYS A 196 -9.36 10.65 -9.71
CA LYS A 196 -8.01 11.20 -9.90
C LYS A 196 -6.92 10.12 -9.89
N LEU A 197 -7.29 8.85 -9.92
CA LEU A 197 -6.34 7.75 -9.85
C LEU A 197 -5.43 7.77 -11.10
N GLU A 198 -4.12 7.66 -10.88
CA GLU A 198 -3.06 7.71 -11.88
C GLU A 198 -2.19 6.45 -11.86
N ASP A 199 -1.95 5.86 -10.68
CA ASP A 199 -1.15 4.64 -10.48
C ASP A 199 -1.93 3.66 -9.58
N LEU A 200 -2.23 2.48 -10.11
CA LEU A 200 -2.90 1.39 -9.42
C LEU A 200 -2.05 0.13 -9.47
N ARG A 201 -1.61 -0.35 -8.32
CA ARG A 201 -0.91 -1.64 -8.21
C ARG A 201 -1.60 -2.48 -7.17
N VAL A 202 -2.22 -3.56 -7.60
CA VAL A 202 -2.98 -4.42 -6.69
C VAL A 202 -2.93 -5.84 -7.21
N ASN A 203 -2.69 -6.79 -6.32
CA ASN A 203 -2.79 -8.20 -6.65
C ASN A 203 -4.28 -8.58 -6.74
N LEU A 204 -4.77 -8.85 -7.94
CA LEU A 204 -6.17 -9.22 -8.20
C LEU A 204 -6.28 -10.69 -8.58
N ASP A 205 -7.44 -11.28 -8.32
CA ASP A 205 -7.90 -12.48 -9.00
C ASP A 205 -8.60 -12.10 -10.31
N ALA A 206 -7.93 -12.35 -11.43
CA ALA A 206 -8.42 -12.19 -12.79
C ALA A 206 -8.75 -13.53 -13.46
N THR A 207 -8.97 -14.60 -12.67
CA THR A 207 -9.39 -15.91 -13.20
C THR A 207 -10.83 -15.92 -13.70
N CYS A 208 -11.66 -15.00 -13.20
CA CYS A 208 -13.05 -14.82 -13.59
C CYS A 208 -13.31 -13.35 -13.97
N VAL A 209 -13.97 -13.12 -15.11
CA VAL A 209 -14.42 -11.79 -15.52
C VAL A 209 -15.79 -11.52 -14.88
N PRO A 210 -15.95 -10.45 -14.09
CA PRO A 210 -17.25 -10.12 -13.50
C PRO A 210 -18.30 -9.85 -14.57
N PRO A 211 -19.58 -10.17 -14.32
CA PRO A 211 -20.65 -9.81 -15.24
C PRO A 211 -20.66 -8.31 -15.52
N ARG A 212 -21.06 -7.95 -16.74
CA ARG A 212 -21.35 -6.56 -17.08
C ARG A 212 -22.62 -6.16 -16.34
N ASP A 213 -22.47 -5.41 -15.27
CA ASP A 213 -23.62 -4.75 -14.66
C ASP A 213 -24.06 -3.63 -15.59
N HIS A 214 -25.36 -3.49 -15.80
CA HIS A 214 -25.94 -2.39 -16.59
C HIS A 214 -25.87 -1.04 -15.86
N GLY A 215 -25.26 -1.00 -14.67
CA GLY A 215 -24.95 0.24 -13.96
C GLY A 215 -23.86 1.01 -14.70
N SER A 216 -24.19 2.22 -15.14
CA SER A 216 -23.26 3.15 -15.80
C SER A 216 -22.17 3.60 -14.83
N VAL A 217 -21.05 2.86 -14.76
CA VAL A 217 -19.80 3.45 -14.28
C VAL A 217 -19.29 4.33 -15.42
N THR A 218 -19.21 5.64 -15.19
CA THR A 218 -18.59 6.55 -16.15
C THR A 218 -17.15 6.13 -16.35
N ALA A 219 -16.77 5.80 -17.58
CA ALA A 219 -15.41 5.44 -17.91
C ALA A 219 -14.45 6.56 -17.47
N SER A 220 -13.31 6.18 -16.88
CA SER A 220 -12.28 7.15 -16.54
C SER A 220 -11.68 7.74 -17.82
N VAL A 221 -11.58 9.06 -17.87
CA VAL A 221 -10.97 9.78 -18.99
C VAL A 221 -9.45 9.89 -18.83
N LEU A 222 -8.94 9.73 -17.60
CA LEU A 222 -7.52 9.85 -17.32
C LEU A 222 -6.79 8.53 -17.55
N PRO A 223 -5.57 8.55 -18.14
CA PRO A 223 -4.71 7.38 -18.19
C PRO A 223 -4.39 6.88 -16.78
N VAL A 224 -4.50 5.58 -16.58
CA VAL A 224 -4.14 4.91 -15.33
C VAL A 224 -3.04 3.90 -15.61
N HIS A 225 -1.93 4.02 -14.91
CA HIS A 225 -0.86 3.03 -14.90
C HIS A 225 -1.28 1.89 -13.99
N ILE A 226 -1.34 0.68 -14.53
CA ILE A 226 -1.81 -0.48 -13.79
C ILE A 226 -0.74 -1.57 -13.76
N ASP A 227 -0.42 -2.07 -12.58
CA ASP A 227 0.50 -3.20 -12.39
C ASP A 227 -0.24 -4.35 -11.69
N PHE A 228 -0.29 -5.47 -12.40
CA PHE A 228 -0.91 -6.71 -11.98
C PHE A 228 0.10 -7.86 -11.88
N GLY A 229 1.40 -7.60 -11.74
CA GLY A 229 2.49 -8.57 -11.97
C GLY A 229 2.36 -9.93 -11.28
N CYS A 230 1.66 -10.03 -10.14
CA CYS A 230 1.41 -11.29 -9.43
C CYS A 230 -0.05 -11.79 -9.48
N SER A 231 -0.91 -11.12 -10.23
CA SER A 231 -2.34 -11.40 -10.30
C SER A 231 -2.60 -12.63 -11.16
N PRO A 232 -3.21 -13.71 -10.63
CA PRO A 232 -3.58 -14.84 -11.46
C PRO A 232 -4.59 -14.44 -12.54
N ILE A 233 -4.37 -14.94 -13.74
CA ILE A 233 -5.26 -14.79 -14.90
C ILE A 233 -5.46 -16.16 -15.54
N GLN A 234 -6.68 -16.45 -16.01
CA GLN A 234 -6.98 -17.76 -16.56
C GLN A 234 -6.21 -18.00 -17.88
N MET A 235 -5.45 -19.10 -17.93
CA MET A 235 -4.51 -19.41 -19.03
C MET A 235 -5.14 -19.61 -20.41
N PHE A 236 -6.43 -19.94 -20.49
CA PHE A 236 -7.09 -20.27 -21.75
C PHE A 236 -8.28 -19.33 -22.01
N GLY A 237 -8.22 -18.57 -23.11
CA GLY A 237 -9.37 -17.84 -23.70
C GLY A 237 -9.81 -16.53 -23.02
N SER A 238 -9.25 -16.19 -21.86
CA SER A 238 -9.77 -15.10 -21.01
C SER A 238 -9.15 -13.71 -21.27
N SER A 239 -7.93 -13.62 -21.84
CA SER A 239 -7.16 -12.36 -21.91
C SER A 239 -7.90 -11.25 -22.65
N ARG A 240 -8.55 -11.57 -23.78
CA ARG A 240 -9.36 -10.59 -24.53
C ARG A 240 -10.59 -10.12 -23.74
N GLN A 241 -11.22 -11.01 -22.96
CA GLN A 241 -12.38 -10.65 -22.14
C GLN A 241 -11.98 -9.77 -20.97
N VAL A 242 -10.87 -10.11 -20.30
CA VAL A 242 -10.25 -9.29 -19.24
C VAL A 242 -9.85 -7.92 -19.80
N ALA A 243 -9.18 -7.87 -20.95
CA ALA A 243 -8.81 -6.64 -21.64
C ALA A 243 -10.03 -5.77 -21.95
N LYS A 244 -11.10 -6.38 -22.47
CA LYS A 244 -12.35 -5.67 -22.77
C LYS A 244 -12.98 -5.11 -21.50
N TYR A 245 -13.04 -5.91 -20.44
CA TYR A 245 -13.57 -5.48 -19.14
C TYR A 245 -12.79 -4.29 -18.57
N ILE A 246 -11.46 -4.35 -18.61
CA ILE A 246 -10.61 -3.24 -18.16
C ILE A 246 -10.81 -2.01 -19.04
N ALA A 247 -10.80 -2.17 -20.37
CA ALA A 247 -10.97 -1.07 -21.32
C ALA A 247 -12.35 -0.39 -21.23
N ASP A 248 -13.40 -1.13 -20.86
CA ASP A 248 -14.73 -0.56 -20.61
C ASP A 248 -14.71 0.42 -19.41
N ILE A 249 -13.79 0.25 -18.45
CA ILE A 249 -13.67 1.08 -17.24
C ILE A 249 -12.57 2.16 -17.40
N TYR A 250 -11.41 1.74 -17.91
CA TYR A 250 -10.20 2.53 -18.11
C TYR A 250 -9.73 2.37 -19.57
N PRO A 251 -10.37 3.09 -20.53
CA PRO A 251 -10.03 2.98 -21.94
C PRO A 251 -8.56 3.34 -22.22
N HIS A 252 -7.96 4.20 -21.40
CA HIS A 252 -6.56 4.62 -21.54
C HIS A 252 -5.62 3.95 -20.52
N ALA A 253 -5.97 2.77 -20.02
CA ALA A 253 -5.10 2.02 -19.11
C ALA A 253 -3.77 1.64 -19.77
N ILE A 254 -2.68 1.82 -19.02
CA ILE A 254 -1.32 1.44 -19.41
C ILE A 254 -0.86 0.34 -18.47
N LEU A 255 -0.81 -0.90 -18.95
CA LEU A 255 -0.29 -2.00 -18.15
C LEU A 255 1.23 -1.93 -18.07
N GLN A 256 1.76 -1.89 -16.85
CA GLN A 256 3.18 -1.87 -16.54
C GLN A 256 3.62 -3.17 -15.87
N PHE A 257 4.89 -3.51 -16.07
CA PHE A 257 5.55 -4.64 -15.41
C PHE A 257 6.79 -4.12 -14.70
N HIS A 258 6.86 -4.32 -13.38
CA HIS A 258 8.07 -4.01 -12.63
C HIS A 258 8.92 -5.26 -12.47
N PRO A 259 10.16 -5.28 -12.99
CA PRO A 259 11.04 -6.45 -12.92
C PRO A 259 11.43 -6.79 -11.48
N ASP A 260 11.41 -5.81 -10.58
CA ASP A 260 11.76 -5.97 -9.16
C ASP A 260 10.66 -6.62 -8.31
N ASN A 261 9.58 -7.14 -8.93
CA ASN A 261 8.48 -7.72 -8.16
C ASN A 261 8.93 -9.03 -7.48
N PRO A 262 8.91 -9.13 -6.14
CA PRO A 262 9.38 -10.29 -5.39
C PRO A 262 8.71 -11.62 -5.75
N CYS A 263 7.53 -11.60 -6.38
CA CYS A 263 6.90 -12.80 -6.93
C CYS A 263 7.83 -13.54 -7.91
N TYR A 264 8.73 -12.82 -8.61
CA TYR A 264 9.71 -13.40 -9.52
C TYR A 264 10.92 -14.02 -8.79
N LEU A 265 11.22 -13.60 -7.56
CA LEU A 265 12.39 -14.06 -6.80
C LEU A 265 12.20 -15.42 -6.11
N LYS A 266 10.95 -15.87 -5.90
CA LYS A 266 10.65 -17.11 -5.16
C LYS A 266 10.44 -18.36 -6.04
N GLY A 267 10.70 -18.29 -7.35
CA GLY A 267 10.43 -19.42 -8.23
C GLY A 267 8.93 -19.78 -8.31
N CYS A 268 8.04 -18.82 -8.02
CA CYS A 268 6.63 -18.95 -8.34
C CYS A 268 6.53 -19.25 -9.84
N LYS A 269 6.07 -20.46 -10.20
CA LYS A 269 5.86 -20.92 -11.59
C LYS A 269 4.71 -20.19 -12.30
N CYS A 270 4.25 -19.08 -11.73
CA CYS A 270 3.12 -18.29 -12.15
C CYS A 270 3.59 -17.19 -13.12
N ASP A 271 4.12 -17.58 -14.28
CA ASP A 271 4.48 -16.61 -15.31
C ASP A 271 3.22 -16.13 -16.04
N TYR A 272 2.48 -15.24 -15.39
CA TYR A 272 1.32 -14.54 -15.97
C TYR A 272 1.75 -13.34 -16.83
N ARG A 273 3.06 -13.07 -16.97
CA ARG A 273 3.59 -11.85 -17.60
C ARG A 273 3.14 -11.74 -19.05
N ASP A 274 3.31 -12.81 -19.82
CA ASP A 274 2.95 -12.82 -21.25
C ASP A 274 1.45 -12.60 -21.47
N MET A 275 0.62 -13.15 -20.58
CA MET A 275 -0.83 -12.95 -20.65
C MET A 275 -1.23 -11.52 -20.31
N TRP A 276 -0.69 -10.95 -19.23
CA TRP A 276 -0.93 -9.55 -18.91
C TRP A 276 -0.39 -8.61 -19.98
N LYS A 277 0.73 -8.96 -20.64
CA LYS A 277 1.24 -8.22 -21.78
C LYS A 277 0.24 -8.24 -22.94
N GLN A 278 -0.30 -9.42 -23.26
CA GLN A 278 -1.36 -9.57 -24.27
C GLN A 278 -2.63 -8.77 -23.91
N VAL A 279 -3.02 -8.74 -22.63
CA VAL A 279 -4.13 -7.91 -22.14
C VAL A 279 -3.84 -6.42 -22.45
N GLY A 280 -2.64 -5.94 -22.13
CA GLY A 280 -2.24 -4.55 -22.36
C GLY A 280 -2.24 -4.15 -23.84
N GLU A 281 -1.69 -5.01 -24.71
CA GLU A 281 -1.73 -4.82 -26.17
C GLU A 281 -3.17 -4.79 -26.71
N THR A 282 -4.04 -5.64 -26.16
CA THR A 282 -5.46 -5.70 -26.54
C THR A 282 -6.21 -4.45 -26.10
N ILE A 283 -5.95 -3.91 -24.90
CA ILE A 283 -6.51 -2.63 -24.42
C ILE A 283 -6.07 -1.47 -25.33
N ALA A 284 -4.79 -1.41 -25.71
CA ALA A 284 -4.27 -0.39 -26.62
C ALA A 284 -4.99 -0.44 -27.99
N THR A 285 -5.29 -1.65 -28.47
CA THR A 285 -6.07 -1.83 -29.71
C THR A 285 -7.49 -1.30 -29.59
N PHE A 286 -8.18 -1.51 -28.45
CA PHE A 286 -9.53 -0.98 -28.23
C PHE A 286 -9.60 0.54 -28.15
N SER A 287 -8.54 1.18 -27.64
CA SER A 287 -8.51 2.63 -27.43
C SER A 287 -8.04 3.43 -28.64
N GLY A 288 -7.59 2.77 -29.71
CA GLY A 288 -6.97 3.44 -30.85
C GLY A 288 -5.65 4.15 -30.50
N ASN A 289 -5.09 3.85 -29.32
CA ASN A 289 -3.82 4.41 -28.89
C ASN A 289 -2.65 3.66 -29.56
N PRO A 290 -1.54 4.36 -29.87
CA PRO A 290 -0.33 3.67 -30.30
C PRO A 290 0.11 2.67 -29.22
N LEU A 291 0.53 1.47 -29.65
CA LEU A 291 0.93 0.38 -28.77
C LEU A 291 1.95 0.89 -27.72
N PRO A 292 1.74 0.60 -26.42
CA PRO A 292 2.71 0.97 -25.39
C PRO A 292 4.04 0.30 -25.72
N LYS A 293 5.12 1.09 -25.76
CA LYS A 293 6.47 0.56 -25.85
C LYS A 293 6.77 -0.13 -24.52
N PHE A 294 6.71 -1.46 -24.49
CA PHE A 294 7.22 -2.22 -23.37
C PHE A 294 8.72 -1.96 -23.27
N GLN A 295 9.17 -1.46 -22.12
CA GLN A 295 10.59 -1.42 -21.79
C GLN A 295 10.95 -2.82 -21.28
N ASP A 296 11.81 -3.52 -22.02
CA ASP A 296 12.33 -4.83 -21.66
C ASP A 296 13.21 -4.79 -20.40
#